data_AF-A3X3Z4-F1
#
_entry.id   AF-A3X3Z4-F1
#
_cell.length_a   1.000
_cell.length_b   1.000
_cell.length_c   1.000
_cell.angle_alpha   90.00
_cell.angle_beta   90.00
_cell.angle_gamma   90.00
#
_symmetry.space_group_name_H-M   'P 1'
#
loop_
_entity.id
_entity.type
_entity.pdbx_description
1 polymer ?
#
loop_
_entity_poly.entity_id
_entity_poly.type
_entity_poly.pdbx_seq_one_letter_code
_entity_poly.pdbx_strand_id
1 'polypeptide(L)'
;MMRGLIFALGVCGVLAACQTVMESNAVGVGQAGSCASHLGSYQLATSRLKITVSASDAEGSVKTFLDELEAAPRADSSRIYCLNHLASGTANDKVVVRRSKRVDDQAAFIDTPLRTRREALANDEIPDAVGQDTSMLQLISSRAIDQSALIARKFIRTGVAIHTNRVSKSLGTFSLRAAGVPDKPKSFEIDPFNPVKMAQINMALRDFGYCVAFGNYTVADTSPAGLARYCKDPQGTTRAAYPPRARIAAPEPPANKSQGVFYRPRQPYSVYVLANPDPYGLGQWAPVAVRTVAMENRAPVLSVGVDRATFAARQTALVFDNGALTDVCMAKGSEVLGAIEIPIELVSGIVRSPITAIRQATNVASARAELAKIETTVIKLQEAQIALEAERATTEQQALLNQVRERNVDAPLAGPISDLSPLQIDTSDLVAPTTGLQKGDRLQDLCASLFAASDFAAAPAESQ
;
A
#
# COMPACT_ATOMS: atom_id res chain seq x y z
N MET A 1 31.87 -60.28 -6.95
CA MET A 1 30.91 -59.89 -5.89
C MET A 1 31.06 -58.39 -5.64
N MET A 2 30.23 -57.57 -6.28
CA MET A 2 30.21 -56.11 -6.09
C MET A 2 28.76 -55.71 -5.79
N ARG A 3 28.55 -55.12 -4.61
CA ARG A 3 27.30 -54.48 -4.20
C ARG A 3 27.36 -53.02 -4.63
N GLY A 4 26.51 -52.63 -5.57
CA GLY A 4 26.23 -51.23 -5.90
C GLY A 4 24.91 -50.82 -5.24
N LEU A 5 25.00 -49.93 -4.25
CA LEU A 5 23.86 -49.36 -3.55
C LEU A 5 23.61 -47.96 -4.15
N ILE A 6 22.57 -47.82 -4.97
CA ILE A 6 22.15 -46.54 -5.54
C ILE A 6 21.11 -45.94 -4.60
N PHE A 7 21.50 -44.91 -3.84
CA PHE A 7 20.58 -44.06 -3.09
C PHE A 7 19.93 -43.07 -4.07
N ALA A 8 18.66 -43.31 -4.41
CA ALA A 8 17.82 -42.35 -5.11
C ALA A 8 17.30 -41.32 -4.09
N LEU A 9 17.97 -40.16 -4.03
CA LEU A 9 17.47 -38.98 -3.32
C LEU A 9 16.34 -38.36 -4.14
N GLY A 10 15.10 -38.77 -3.84
CA GLY A 10 13.89 -38.13 -4.36
C GLY A 10 13.69 -36.78 -3.69
N VAL A 11 14.13 -35.71 -4.36
CA VAL A 11 13.82 -34.32 -3.96
C VAL A 11 12.34 -34.07 -4.23
N CYS A 12 11.51 -34.15 -3.19
CA CYS A 12 10.10 -33.81 -3.25
C CYS A 12 9.97 -32.27 -3.28
N GLY A 13 9.99 -31.69 -4.48
CA GLY A 13 9.78 -30.25 -4.67
C GLY A 13 8.35 -29.86 -4.37
N VAL A 14 8.12 -29.22 -3.21
CA VAL A 14 6.84 -28.58 -2.89
C VAL A 14 6.70 -27.34 -3.77
N LEU A 15 5.97 -27.45 -4.87
CA LEU A 15 5.62 -26.31 -5.72
C LEU A 15 4.60 -25.43 -4.96
N ALA A 16 5.11 -24.44 -4.23
CA ALA A 16 4.31 -23.36 -3.66
C ALA A 16 3.84 -22.43 -4.80
N ALA A 17 2.77 -22.81 -5.50
CA ALA A 17 2.13 -21.95 -6.49
C ALA A 17 1.23 -20.94 -5.77
N CYS A 18 1.64 -19.66 -5.72
CA CYS A 18 0.73 -18.56 -5.41
C CYS A 18 -0.32 -18.47 -6.53
N GLN A 19 -1.45 -19.14 -6.37
CA GLN A 19 -2.55 -19.03 -7.31
C GLN A 19 -3.12 -17.62 -7.25
N THR A 20 -3.04 -16.90 -8.36
CA THR A 20 -3.60 -15.55 -8.48
C THR A 20 -5.11 -15.63 -8.66
N VAL A 21 -5.81 -15.22 -7.61
CA VAL A 21 -7.19 -14.71 -7.56
C VAL A 21 -8.30 -15.76 -7.61
N MET A 22 -8.80 -16.08 -6.41
CA MET A 22 -10.11 -16.69 -6.18
C MET A 22 -11.24 -15.77 -6.65
N GLU A 23 -12.39 -16.36 -6.99
CA GLU A 23 -13.61 -15.61 -7.29
C GLU A 23 -13.94 -14.64 -6.15
N SER A 24 -13.87 -13.34 -6.48
CA SER A 24 -14.27 -12.27 -5.58
C SER A 24 -15.68 -11.83 -5.95
N ASN A 25 -16.62 -11.98 -5.02
CA ASN A 25 -18.01 -11.55 -5.20
C ASN A 25 -18.21 -10.15 -4.59
N ALA A 26 -19.08 -9.33 -5.18
CA ALA A 26 -19.42 -8.01 -4.67
C ALA A 26 -20.54 -8.10 -3.62
N VAL A 27 -20.41 -7.38 -2.48
CA VAL A 27 -21.26 -7.61 -1.30
C VAL A 27 -21.70 -6.33 -0.59
N GLY A 28 -22.91 -6.33 -0.02
CA GLY A 28 -23.44 -5.29 0.87
C GLY A 28 -23.05 -5.35 2.33
N VAL A 29 -23.35 -4.27 3.06
CA VAL A 29 -23.03 -4.12 4.48
C VAL A 29 -24.22 -4.53 5.35
N GLY A 30 -24.03 -5.44 6.29
CA GLY A 30 -24.99 -5.71 7.37
C GLY A 30 -24.83 -4.70 8.51
N GLN A 31 -25.92 -4.32 9.19
CA GLN A 31 -25.85 -3.46 10.39
C GLN A 31 -25.13 -4.18 11.55
N ALA A 32 -24.39 -3.40 12.33
CA ALA A 32 -23.52 -3.85 13.43
C ALA A 32 -24.32 -4.43 14.62
N GLY A 33 -24.80 -5.66 14.49
CA GLY A 33 -25.16 -6.50 15.63
C GLY A 33 -23.92 -7.05 16.34
N SER A 34 -24.06 -7.47 17.59
CA SER A 34 -23.02 -8.23 18.30
C SER A 34 -22.64 -9.46 17.47
N CYS A 35 -21.35 -9.61 17.13
CA CYS A 35 -20.89 -10.78 16.40
C CYS A 35 -21.06 -12.05 17.24
N ALA A 36 -21.59 -13.11 16.64
CA ALA A 36 -21.76 -14.40 17.31
C ALA A 36 -20.43 -15.13 17.53
N SER A 37 -19.43 -14.85 16.69
CA SER A 37 -18.10 -15.45 16.79
C SER A 37 -17.20 -14.69 17.76
N HIS A 38 -16.44 -15.45 18.56
CA HIS A 38 -15.38 -14.95 19.43
C HIS A 38 -14.24 -14.27 18.66
N LEU A 39 -14.16 -14.47 17.34
CA LEU A 39 -13.19 -13.80 16.47
C LEU A 39 -13.47 -12.29 16.34
N GLY A 40 -14.66 -11.83 16.76
CA GLY A 40 -15.03 -10.42 16.85
C GLY A 40 -15.42 -9.79 15.53
N SER A 41 -15.33 -8.46 15.47
CA SER A 41 -15.64 -7.66 14.30
C SER A 41 -14.41 -6.98 13.71
N TYR A 42 -14.56 -6.43 12.51
CA TYR A 42 -13.57 -5.56 11.87
C TYR A 42 -14.29 -4.50 11.04
N GLN A 43 -13.54 -3.48 10.64
CA GLN A 43 -14.00 -2.42 9.76
C GLN A 43 -13.19 -2.44 8.47
N LEU A 44 -13.82 -2.03 7.38
CA LEU A 44 -13.13 -1.89 6.10
C LEU A 44 -12.18 -0.69 6.13
N ALA A 45 -11.12 -0.77 5.34
CA ALA A 45 -10.28 0.39 5.08
C ALA A 45 -11.04 1.44 4.25
N THR A 46 -10.89 2.70 4.65
CA THR A 46 -11.20 3.89 3.88
C THR A 46 -9.99 4.81 3.98
N SER A 47 -9.67 5.56 2.95
CA SER A 47 -8.52 6.47 2.96
C SER A 47 -8.96 7.93 3.01
N ARG A 48 -8.13 8.77 3.61
CA ARG A 48 -8.21 10.22 3.49
C ARG A 48 -6.98 10.71 2.76
N LEU A 49 -7.12 11.76 1.95
CA LEU A 49 -5.99 12.45 1.38
C LEU A 49 -5.37 13.32 2.48
N LYS A 50 -4.10 13.04 2.81
CA LYS A 50 -3.27 13.87 3.68
C LYS A 50 -2.44 14.79 2.79
N ILE A 51 -2.54 16.09 3.05
CA ILE A 51 -1.87 17.15 2.30
C ILE A 51 -0.99 17.89 3.30
N THR A 52 0.32 17.87 3.09
CA THR A 52 1.27 18.58 3.94
C THR A 52 1.83 19.79 3.19
N VAL A 53 1.70 20.97 3.79
CA VAL A 53 2.29 22.20 3.27
C VAL A 53 3.34 22.69 4.26
N SER A 54 4.57 22.82 3.81
CA SER A 54 5.65 23.49 4.55
C SER A 54 5.82 24.92 4.06
N ALA A 55 6.35 25.77 4.92
CA ALA A 55 6.84 27.09 4.56
C ALA A 55 8.34 27.12 4.88
N SER A 56 9.13 27.66 3.96
CA SER A 56 10.54 27.93 4.17
C SER A 56 10.77 29.42 4.02
N ASP A 57 11.40 30.03 5.02
CA ASP A 57 11.89 31.39 4.93
C ASP A 57 13.31 31.36 4.37
N ALA A 58 13.40 31.42 3.04
CA ALA A 58 14.67 31.60 2.35
C ALA A 58 14.77 33.07 1.93
N GLU A 59 15.79 33.76 2.42
CA GLU A 59 16.18 35.10 1.98
C GLU A 59 15.14 36.20 2.28
N GLY A 60 14.35 36.05 3.35
CA GLY A 60 13.32 37.02 3.73
C GLY A 60 12.06 36.97 2.86
N SER A 61 11.92 35.92 2.05
CA SER A 61 10.70 35.60 1.32
C SER A 61 10.17 34.23 1.78
N VAL A 62 8.98 34.23 2.39
CA VAL A 62 8.32 32.99 2.79
C VAL A 62 7.81 32.28 1.53
N LYS A 63 8.46 31.16 1.18
CA LYS A 63 8.01 30.29 0.09
C LYS A 63 7.28 29.09 0.68
N THR A 64 6.08 28.84 0.22
CA THR A 64 5.30 27.65 0.58
C THR A 64 5.61 26.52 -0.39
N PHE A 65 5.69 25.30 0.11
CA PHE A 65 5.88 24.09 -0.67
C PHE A 65 4.85 23.05 -0.26
N LEU A 66 4.30 22.36 -1.25
CA LEU A 66 3.45 21.20 -1.03
C LEU A 66 4.35 19.96 -0.97
N ASP A 67 4.65 19.50 0.24
CA ASP A 67 5.64 18.44 0.46
C ASP A 67 5.14 17.09 -0.05
N GLU A 68 3.96 16.68 0.43
CA GLU A 68 3.51 15.31 0.29
C GLU A 68 1.99 15.22 0.14
N LEU A 69 1.57 14.37 -0.81
CA LEU A 69 0.20 13.91 -0.96
C LEU A 69 0.17 12.40 -0.71
N GLU A 70 -0.36 12.01 0.45
CA GLU A 70 -0.40 10.62 0.89
C GLU A 70 -1.86 10.18 1.12
N ALA A 71 -2.15 8.91 0.83
CA ALA A 71 -3.37 8.29 1.32
C ALA A 71 -3.17 7.85 2.78
N ALA A 72 -3.86 8.50 3.70
CA ALA A 72 -3.91 8.14 5.10
C ALA A 72 -5.06 7.14 5.36
N PRO A 73 -4.78 5.85 5.56
CA PRO A 73 -5.81 4.85 5.80
C PRO A 73 -6.50 5.08 7.16
N ARG A 74 -7.80 4.83 7.19
CA ARG A 74 -8.70 4.97 8.33
C ARG A 74 -9.68 3.79 8.32
N ALA A 75 -10.14 3.41 9.50
CA ALA A 75 -11.19 2.40 9.62
C ALA A 75 -12.56 3.04 9.28
N ASP A 76 -13.34 2.41 8.42
CA ASP A 76 -14.69 2.84 8.06
C ASP A 76 -15.68 2.46 9.16
N SER A 77 -15.85 3.35 10.13
CA SER A 77 -16.75 3.13 11.28
C SER A 77 -18.22 2.98 10.89
N SER A 78 -18.60 3.35 9.66
CA SER A 78 -19.96 3.15 9.18
C SER A 78 -20.24 1.69 8.78
N ARG A 79 -19.18 0.87 8.64
CA ARG A 79 -19.29 -0.50 8.15
C ARG A 79 -18.50 -1.46 9.02
N ILE A 80 -19.22 -2.18 9.86
CA ILE A 80 -18.65 -3.17 10.78
C ILE A 80 -19.07 -4.56 10.28
N TYR A 81 -18.09 -5.45 10.12
CA TYR A 81 -18.30 -6.81 9.65
C TYR A 81 -17.91 -7.82 10.71
N CYS A 82 -18.66 -8.92 10.78
CA CYS A 82 -18.38 -10.01 11.72
C CYS A 82 -17.59 -11.13 11.03
N LEU A 83 -16.64 -11.72 11.77
CA LEU A 83 -15.88 -12.90 11.34
C LEU A 83 -16.61 -14.21 11.67
N ASN A 84 -17.94 -14.19 11.58
CA ASN A 84 -18.77 -15.35 11.97
C ASN A 84 -18.54 -16.56 11.07
N HIS A 85 -18.28 -16.34 9.78
CA HIS A 85 -18.09 -17.42 8.81
C HIS A 85 -16.80 -18.24 9.04
N LEU A 86 -15.84 -17.69 9.80
CA LEU A 86 -14.58 -18.39 10.09
C LEU A 86 -14.73 -19.42 11.22
N ALA A 87 -15.69 -19.22 12.14
CA ALA A 87 -15.95 -20.14 13.22
C ALA A 87 -17.10 -21.10 12.83
N SER A 88 -16.84 -22.40 12.77
CA SER A 88 -17.90 -23.40 12.79
C SER A 88 -17.59 -24.44 13.86
N GLY A 89 -18.64 -24.89 14.53
CA GLY A 89 -18.56 -25.85 15.62
C GLY A 89 -18.17 -27.27 15.18
N THR A 90 -18.05 -27.55 13.88
CA THR A 90 -17.78 -28.91 13.39
C THR A 90 -16.31 -29.16 13.04
N ALA A 91 -15.47 -28.13 12.95
CA ALA A 91 -14.07 -28.28 12.60
C ALA A 91 -13.17 -27.74 13.72
N ASN A 92 -12.05 -28.44 13.97
CA ASN A 92 -11.00 -27.99 14.87
C ASN A 92 -10.07 -27.00 14.13
N ASP A 93 -10.67 -25.90 13.67
CA ASP A 93 -9.96 -24.89 12.90
C ASP A 93 -9.21 -23.97 13.85
N LYS A 94 -7.91 -23.80 13.60
CA LYS A 94 -7.13 -22.75 14.25
C LYS A 94 -7.16 -21.52 13.36
N VAL A 95 -7.94 -20.52 13.76
CA VAL A 95 -8.00 -19.22 13.08
C VAL A 95 -7.24 -18.19 13.90
N VAL A 96 -6.27 -17.54 13.26
CA VAL A 96 -5.50 -16.44 13.85
C VAL A 96 -5.87 -15.16 13.10
N VAL A 97 -6.40 -14.18 13.83
CA VAL A 97 -6.72 -12.86 13.28
C VAL A 97 -5.85 -11.80 13.96
N ARG A 98 -5.09 -11.07 13.16
CA ARG A 98 -4.33 -9.89 13.61
C ARG A 98 -4.96 -8.63 13.04
N ARG A 99 -5.10 -7.62 13.90
CA ARG A 99 -5.60 -6.29 13.56
C ARG A 99 -4.49 -5.28 13.72
N SER A 100 -4.55 -4.17 12.98
CA SER A 100 -3.58 -3.10 13.13
C SER A 100 -3.78 -2.38 14.46
N LYS A 101 -2.68 -2.00 15.10
CA LYS A 101 -2.70 -0.96 16.13
C LYS A 101 -2.56 0.39 15.44
N ARG A 102 -3.09 1.45 16.05
CA ARG A 102 -3.04 2.79 15.47
C ARG A 102 -1.59 3.26 15.35
N VAL A 103 -1.20 3.73 14.16
CA VAL A 103 0.19 4.13 13.85
C VAL A 103 0.67 5.31 14.71
N ASP A 104 -0.24 6.13 15.23
CA ASP A 104 0.08 7.22 16.17
C ASP A 104 0.81 6.69 17.43
N ASP A 105 0.54 5.45 17.85
CA ASP A 105 1.23 4.78 18.96
C ASP A 105 2.53 4.10 18.52
N GLN A 106 2.71 3.88 17.21
CA GLN A 106 3.86 3.17 16.64
C GLN A 106 5.10 4.07 16.55
N ALA A 107 4.92 5.37 16.31
CA ALA A 107 6.01 6.35 16.43
C ALA A 107 6.52 6.43 17.88
N ALA A 108 5.61 6.41 18.87
CA ALA A 108 5.97 6.33 20.28
C ALA A 108 6.66 4.99 20.65
N PHE A 109 6.27 3.89 20.00
CA PHE A 109 6.89 2.57 20.19
C PHE A 109 8.28 2.44 19.54
N ILE A 110 8.58 3.22 18.49
CA ILE A 110 9.92 3.25 17.86
C ILE A 110 10.89 4.08 18.71
N ASP A 111 10.40 5.11 19.39
CA ASP A 111 11.20 5.95 20.30
C ASP A 111 11.37 5.32 21.70
N THR A 112 10.77 4.15 21.95
CA THR A 112 10.93 3.43 23.22
C THR A 112 12.28 2.69 23.24
N PRO A 113 13.11 2.83 24.28
CA PRO A 113 14.39 2.13 24.40
C PRO A 113 14.23 0.61 24.23
N LEU A 114 15.16 -0.02 23.46
CA LEU A 114 15.13 -1.46 23.15
C LEU A 114 15.06 -2.37 24.39
N ARG A 115 15.57 -1.91 25.53
CA ARG A 115 15.55 -2.65 26.80
C ARG A 115 14.12 -2.84 27.31
N THR A 116 13.32 -1.78 27.31
CA THR A 116 11.91 -1.80 27.70
C THR A 116 11.06 -2.64 26.75
N ARG A 117 11.45 -2.66 25.46
CA ARG A 117 10.80 -3.47 24.43
C ARG A 117 10.97 -4.97 24.66
N ARG A 118 12.18 -5.39 25.08
CA ARG A 118 12.50 -6.79 25.38
C ARG A 118 11.82 -7.29 26.66
N GLU A 119 11.76 -6.47 27.71
CA GLU A 119 11.05 -6.80 28.95
C GLU A 119 9.53 -6.95 28.72
N ALA A 120 8.91 -6.05 27.93
CA ALA A 120 7.49 -6.15 27.61
C ALA A 120 7.13 -7.38 26.74
N LEU A 121 8.02 -7.77 25.81
CA LEU A 121 7.84 -8.99 25.01
C LEU A 121 8.08 -10.29 25.81
N ALA A 122 8.93 -10.26 26.82
CA ALA A 122 9.27 -11.43 27.63
C ALA A 122 8.21 -11.74 28.70
N ASN A 123 7.49 -10.72 29.17
CA ASN A 123 6.54 -10.87 30.28
C ASN A 123 5.11 -11.15 29.83
N ASP A 124 4.82 -11.21 28.52
CA ASP A 124 3.46 -11.31 27.94
C ASP A 124 2.49 -10.20 28.41
N GLU A 125 3.00 -9.24 29.19
CA GLU A 125 2.39 -7.95 29.47
C GLU A 125 2.58 -7.07 28.23
N ILE A 126 1.78 -7.35 27.20
CA ILE A 126 1.44 -6.30 26.25
C ILE A 126 0.66 -5.29 27.09
N PRO A 127 1.20 -4.09 27.40
CA PRO A 127 0.40 -3.10 28.12
C PRO A 127 -0.87 -2.90 27.29
N ASP A 128 -2.02 -3.06 27.94
CA ASP A 128 -3.32 -2.58 27.50
C ASP A 128 -3.24 -1.04 27.46
N ALA A 129 -2.37 -0.51 26.61
CA ALA A 129 -2.43 0.86 26.18
C ALA A 129 -3.80 0.96 25.51
N VAL A 130 -4.70 1.68 26.18
CA VAL A 130 -6.01 2.11 25.68
C VAL A 130 -5.80 3.13 24.54
N GLY A 131 -4.94 2.80 23.60
CA GLY A 131 -4.93 3.34 22.26
C GLY A 131 -6.09 2.67 21.54
N GLN A 132 -6.92 3.45 20.86
CA GLN A 132 -8.04 2.90 20.09
C GLN A 132 -7.46 1.98 19.02
N ASP A 133 -7.52 0.66 19.25
CA ASP A 133 -7.18 -0.35 18.27
C ASP A 133 -7.88 0.00 16.97
N THR A 134 -7.10 0.24 15.92
CA THR A 134 -7.68 0.38 14.60
C THR A 134 -8.27 -0.98 14.24
N SER A 135 -9.59 -1.08 14.14
CA SER A 135 -10.28 -2.34 13.87
C SER A 135 -10.10 -2.84 12.42
N MET A 136 -8.99 -2.49 11.77
CA MET A 136 -8.63 -2.91 10.41
C MET A 136 -7.86 -4.24 10.48
N LEU A 137 -8.12 -5.11 9.52
CA LEU A 137 -7.43 -6.40 9.42
C LEU A 137 -5.98 -6.19 8.95
N GLN A 138 -5.06 -7.00 9.48
CA GLN A 138 -3.67 -7.13 9.02
C GLN A 138 -3.38 -8.54 8.52
N LEU A 139 -3.87 -9.55 9.23
CA LEU A 139 -3.66 -10.94 8.88
C LEU A 139 -4.88 -11.76 9.29
N ILE A 140 -5.34 -12.62 8.40
CA ILE A 140 -6.20 -13.75 8.74
C ILE A 140 -5.49 -15.00 8.27
N SER A 141 -5.10 -15.86 9.20
CA SER A 141 -4.60 -17.19 8.89
C SER A 141 -5.58 -18.22 9.41
N SER A 142 -5.92 -19.19 8.57
CA SER A 142 -6.76 -20.33 8.93
C SER A 142 -6.01 -21.60 8.59
N ARG A 143 -5.97 -22.52 9.56
CA ARG A 143 -5.57 -23.90 9.35
C ARG A 143 -6.79 -24.78 9.64
N ALA A 144 -7.35 -25.32 8.57
CA ALA A 144 -8.42 -26.31 8.66
C ALA A 144 -7.80 -27.71 8.59
N ILE A 145 -7.96 -28.48 9.67
CA ILE A 145 -7.69 -29.91 9.70
C ILE A 145 -9.02 -30.59 9.92
N ASP A 146 -9.42 -31.42 8.96
CA ASP A 146 -10.63 -32.21 9.10
C ASP A 146 -10.46 -33.23 10.25
N GLN A 147 -11.21 -33.01 11.32
CA GLN A 147 -11.32 -33.94 12.44
C GLN A 147 -12.71 -34.56 12.52
N SER A 148 -13.53 -34.50 11.47
CA SER A 148 -14.92 -34.99 11.47
C SER A 148 -15.02 -36.43 12.00
N ALA A 149 -14.03 -37.28 11.68
CA ALA A 149 -13.93 -38.65 12.18
C ALA A 149 -13.70 -38.74 13.72
N LEU A 150 -12.97 -37.78 14.30
CA LEU A 150 -12.67 -37.70 15.74
C LEU A 150 -13.76 -36.95 16.52
N ILE A 151 -14.37 -35.94 15.89
CA ILE A 151 -15.39 -35.07 16.49
C ILE A 151 -16.74 -35.77 16.58
N ALA A 152 -17.10 -36.65 15.62
CA ALA A 152 -18.27 -37.53 15.75
C ALA A 152 -18.24 -38.39 17.02
N ARG A 153 -17.04 -38.70 17.56
CA ARG A 153 -16.87 -39.44 18.82
C ARG A 153 -16.91 -38.56 20.08
N LYS A 154 -16.82 -37.23 19.95
CA LYS A 154 -16.69 -36.28 21.08
C LYS A 154 -17.91 -35.38 21.33
N PHE A 155 -18.95 -35.44 20.50
CA PHE A 155 -20.14 -34.58 20.60
C PHE A 155 -21.12 -34.89 21.75
N ILE A 156 -20.67 -35.53 22.83
CA ILE A 156 -21.42 -35.63 24.10
C ILE A 156 -20.66 -34.81 25.14
N ARG A 157 -21.23 -33.65 25.52
CA ARG A 157 -20.79 -32.65 26.52
C ARG A 157 -20.03 -31.45 25.93
N THR A 158 -20.66 -30.27 25.94
CA THR A 158 -20.47 -29.23 26.99
C THR A 158 -21.12 -27.91 26.56
N GLY A 159 -21.75 -27.22 27.52
CA GLY A 159 -22.49 -25.97 27.36
C GLY A 159 -21.71 -24.68 27.71
N VAL A 160 -22.42 -23.57 27.52
CA VAL A 160 -22.02 -22.15 27.30
C VAL A 160 -21.71 -21.35 28.58
N ALA A 161 -20.89 -20.29 28.48
CA ALA A 161 -21.06 -19.05 29.26
C ALA A 161 -20.48 -17.79 28.56
N ILE A 162 -21.18 -16.66 28.73
CA ILE A 162 -21.05 -15.31 28.12
C ILE A 162 -20.37 -14.35 29.13
N HIS A 163 -19.72 -13.26 28.69
CA HIS A 163 -19.77 -11.93 29.36
C HIS A 163 -19.26 -10.76 28.47
N THR A 164 -19.90 -9.59 28.62
CA THR A 164 -19.70 -8.32 27.89
C THR A 164 -19.09 -7.24 28.80
N ASN A 165 -18.32 -6.28 28.26
CA ASN A 165 -18.05 -5.00 28.95
C ASN A 165 -17.95 -3.78 28.01
N ARG A 166 -18.44 -2.63 28.53
CA ARG A 166 -18.63 -1.31 27.90
C ARG A 166 -17.42 -0.39 28.13
N VAL A 167 -17.15 0.57 27.22
CA VAL A 167 -16.21 1.69 27.47
C VAL A 167 -16.77 3.05 27.01
N SER A 168 -16.48 4.05 27.86
CA SER A 168 -16.90 5.46 27.88
C SER A 168 -16.16 6.36 26.86
N LYS A 169 -16.79 7.48 26.46
CA LYS A 169 -16.24 8.52 25.55
C LYS A 169 -15.79 9.75 26.34
N SER A 170 -14.57 10.22 26.08
CA SER A 170 -14.02 11.51 26.54
C SER A 170 -13.99 12.50 25.36
N LEU A 171 -14.50 13.72 25.60
CA LEU A 171 -14.54 14.84 24.67
C LEU A 171 -13.45 15.85 25.05
N GLY A 172 -12.50 16.07 24.14
CA GLY A 172 -11.47 17.11 24.26
C GLY A 172 -11.88 18.41 23.56
N THR A 173 -11.75 19.52 24.28
CA THR A 173 -11.96 20.91 23.86
C THR A 173 -10.80 21.42 22.99
N PHE A 174 -11.13 22.19 21.95
CA PHE A 174 -10.17 22.79 21.02
C PHE A 174 -9.93 24.27 21.40
N SER A 175 -8.67 24.68 21.58
CA SER A 175 -8.29 26.07 21.83
C SER A 175 -7.66 26.70 20.59
N LEU A 176 -8.17 27.88 20.20
CA LEU A 176 -7.61 28.72 19.15
C LEU A 176 -6.51 29.63 19.74
N ARG A 177 -5.31 29.62 19.14
CA ARG A 177 -4.24 30.60 19.40
C ARG A 177 -3.81 31.27 18.10
N ALA A 178 -3.51 32.56 18.23
CA ALA A 178 -3.30 33.54 17.16
C ALA A 178 -1.94 33.44 16.44
N ALA A 179 -1.89 34.14 15.31
CA ALA A 179 -0.92 34.07 14.22
C ALA A 179 0.53 34.45 14.60
N GLY A 180 1.41 33.44 14.56
CA GLY A 180 2.81 33.57 14.14
C GLY A 180 3.01 32.62 12.96
N VAL A 181 3.97 32.92 12.07
CA VAL A 181 4.34 32.02 10.95
C VAL A 181 4.64 30.65 11.54
N PRO A 182 3.86 29.60 11.22
CA PRO A 182 4.07 28.29 11.83
C PRO A 182 5.31 27.66 11.19
N ASP A 183 6.39 27.53 11.96
CA ASP A 183 7.56 26.69 11.62
C ASP A 183 7.20 25.20 11.48
N LYS A 184 5.95 24.82 11.79
CA LYS A 184 5.47 23.45 11.69
C LYS A 184 4.69 23.25 10.40
N PRO A 185 5.00 22.20 9.61
CA PRO A 185 4.25 21.87 8.42
C PRO A 185 2.77 21.69 8.78
N LYS A 186 1.90 22.31 7.99
CA LYS A 186 0.45 22.25 8.20
C LYS A 186 -0.09 21.05 7.43
N SER A 187 -0.58 20.06 8.16
CA SER A 187 -1.21 18.88 7.57
C SER A 187 -2.74 19.02 7.53
N PHE A 188 -3.32 18.76 6.38
CA PHE A 188 -4.76 18.67 6.17
C PHE A 188 -5.14 17.24 5.83
N GLU A 189 -6.12 16.67 6.53
CA GLU A 189 -6.68 15.35 6.18
C GLU A 189 -8.11 15.48 5.72
N ILE A 190 -8.42 14.90 4.55
CA ILE A 190 -9.73 15.03 3.96
C ILE A 190 -10.19 13.81 3.19
N ASP A 191 -11.49 13.56 3.21
CA ASP A 191 -12.12 12.65 2.26
C ASP A 191 -12.30 13.35 0.90
N PRO A 192 -11.49 13.01 -0.13
CA PRO A 192 -11.54 13.70 -1.42
C PRO A 192 -12.83 13.43 -2.21
N PHE A 193 -13.65 12.48 -1.75
CA PHE A 193 -14.95 12.14 -2.34
C PHE A 193 -16.11 12.93 -1.75
N ASN A 194 -15.84 13.80 -0.79
CA ASN A 194 -16.78 14.80 -0.28
C ASN A 194 -16.41 16.18 -0.86
N PRO A 195 -17.06 16.60 -1.97
CA PRO A 195 -16.64 17.82 -2.66
C PRO A 195 -16.92 19.09 -1.86
N VAL A 196 -17.88 19.07 -0.93
CA VAL A 196 -18.15 20.21 -0.04
C VAL A 196 -16.98 20.42 0.92
N LYS A 197 -16.50 19.36 1.56
CA LYS A 197 -15.30 19.44 2.40
C LYS A 197 -14.08 19.78 1.57
N MET A 198 -13.96 19.24 0.35
CA MET A 198 -12.81 19.55 -0.51
C MET A 198 -12.76 21.01 -0.89
N ALA A 199 -13.91 21.61 -1.21
CA ALA A 199 -14.01 23.04 -1.44
C ALA A 199 -13.60 23.86 -0.20
N GLN A 200 -13.99 23.43 1.00
CA GLN A 200 -13.59 24.10 2.25
C GLN A 200 -12.08 24.03 2.50
N ILE A 201 -11.45 22.88 2.24
CA ILE A 201 -9.99 22.77 2.39
C ILE A 201 -9.27 23.54 1.29
N ASN A 202 -9.76 23.53 0.06
CA ASN A 202 -9.15 24.33 -1.01
C ASN A 202 -9.26 25.83 -0.74
N MET A 203 -10.28 26.29 -0.02
CA MET A 203 -10.29 27.66 0.50
C MET A 203 -9.17 27.92 1.51
N ALA A 204 -8.86 26.95 2.38
CA ALA A 204 -7.75 27.08 3.33
C ALA A 204 -6.36 26.90 2.68
N LEU A 205 -6.26 26.09 1.62
CA LEU A 205 -5.03 25.92 0.82
C LEU A 205 -4.73 27.14 -0.05
N ARG A 206 -5.77 27.91 -0.41
CA ARG A 206 -5.65 29.16 -1.16
C ARG A 206 -4.73 30.15 -0.48
N ASP A 207 -4.75 30.21 0.86
CA ASP A 207 -3.86 31.06 1.66
C ASP A 207 -2.36 30.71 1.44
N PHE A 208 -2.07 29.49 0.98
CA PHE A 208 -0.72 29.01 0.66
C PHE A 208 -0.41 29.03 -0.84
N GLY A 209 -1.31 29.57 -1.67
CA GLY A 209 -1.16 29.58 -3.12
C GLY A 209 -1.39 28.24 -3.81
N TYR A 210 -2.04 27.28 -3.13
CA TYR A 210 -2.29 25.93 -3.67
C TYR A 210 -3.78 25.60 -3.76
N CYS A 211 -4.11 24.71 -4.69
CA CYS A 211 -5.42 24.12 -4.85
C CYS A 211 -5.28 22.68 -5.32
N VAL A 212 -6.09 21.78 -4.76
CA VAL A 212 -6.03 20.35 -5.07
C VAL A 212 -7.39 19.88 -5.59
N ALA A 213 -7.40 19.23 -6.75
CA ALA A 213 -8.60 18.70 -7.37
C ALA A 213 -8.48 17.20 -7.62
N PHE A 214 -9.53 16.44 -7.26
CA PHE A 214 -9.61 15.01 -7.52
C PHE A 214 -10.36 14.76 -8.83
N GLY A 215 -9.69 14.14 -9.79
CA GLY A 215 -10.21 14.00 -11.16
C GLY A 215 -11.54 13.25 -11.21
N ASN A 216 -12.55 13.81 -11.90
CA ASN A 216 -13.91 13.27 -12.04
C ASN A 216 -14.74 13.18 -10.74
N TYR A 217 -14.19 13.53 -9.57
CA TYR A 217 -14.91 13.48 -8.28
C TYR A 217 -15.08 14.84 -7.64
N THR A 218 -14.07 15.70 -7.73
CA THR A 218 -14.19 17.10 -7.30
C THR A 218 -14.62 17.98 -8.47
N VAL A 219 -14.07 17.71 -9.66
CA VAL A 219 -14.33 18.45 -10.89
C VAL A 219 -14.78 17.50 -12.00
N ALA A 220 -15.77 17.90 -12.79
CA ALA A 220 -16.22 17.13 -13.96
C ALA A 220 -15.29 17.36 -15.17
N ASP A 221 -14.87 18.61 -15.37
CA ASP A 221 -13.91 18.98 -16.40
C ASP A 221 -12.49 18.99 -15.83
N THR A 222 -11.65 18.09 -16.31
CA THR A 222 -10.24 17.97 -15.92
C THR A 222 -9.31 18.74 -16.84
N SER A 223 -9.84 19.53 -17.79
CA SER A 223 -9.06 20.45 -18.59
C SER A 223 -8.40 21.53 -17.71
N PRO A 224 -7.27 22.13 -18.14
CA PRO A 224 -6.63 23.22 -17.41
C PRO A 224 -7.60 24.37 -17.09
N ALA A 225 -8.53 24.70 -18.02
CA ALA A 225 -9.53 25.74 -17.81
C ALA A 225 -10.59 25.34 -16.76
N GLY A 226 -11.04 24.09 -16.78
CA GLY A 226 -11.98 23.55 -15.79
C GLY A 226 -11.38 23.51 -14.38
N LEU A 227 -10.12 23.06 -14.28
CA LEU A 227 -9.36 23.05 -13.03
C LEU A 227 -9.12 24.48 -12.49
N ALA A 228 -8.69 25.40 -13.35
CA ALA A 228 -8.47 26.80 -12.96
C ALA A 228 -9.77 27.47 -12.49
N ARG A 229 -10.90 27.19 -13.17
CA ARG A 229 -12.23 27.67 -12.76
C ARG A 229 -12.62 27.14 -11.39
N TYR A 230 -12.42 25.85 -11.14
CA TYR A 230 -12.66 25.25 -9.83
C TYR A 230 -11.80 25.90 -8.74
N CYS A 231 -10.50 26.08 -8.97
CA CYS A 231 -9.61 26.66 -7.97
C CYS A 231 -9.86 28.15 -7.71
N LYS A 232 -10.42 28.87 -8.67
CA LYS A 232 -10.86 30.26 -8.49
C LYS A 232 -12.06 30.37 -7.55
N ASP A 233 -13.03 29.47 -7.66
CA ASP A 233 -14.21 29.40 -6.79
C ASP A 233 -14.63 27.94 -6.51
N PRO A 234 -14.00 27.28 -5.53
CA PRO A 234 -14.29 25.89 -5.22
C PRO A 234 -15.72 25.68 -4.73
N GLN A 235 -16.27 26.63 -3.96
CA GLN A 235 -17.62 26.51 -3.42
C GLN A 235 -18.69 26.71 -4.48
N GLY A 236 -18.58 27.76 -5.31
CA GLY A 236 -19.54 28.01 -6.38
C GLY A 236 -19.55 26.91 -7.43
N THR A 237 -18.36 26.41 -7.82
CA THR A 237 -18.26 25.28 -8.76
C THR A 237 -18.92 24.02 -8.19
N THR A 238 -18.69 23.69 -6.92
CA THR A 238 -19.30 22.52 -6.26
C THR A 238 -20.83 22.62 -6.20
N ARG A 239 -21.38 23.83 -6.00
CA ARG A 239 -22.82 24.07 -5.97
C ARG A 239 -23.45 24.00 -7.36
N ALA A 240 -22.77 24.55 -8.37
CA ALA A 240 -23.28 24.64 -9.73
C ALA A 240 -23.23 23.30 -10.48
N ALA A 241 -22.14 22.53 -10.31
CA ALA A 241 -21.87 21.35 -11.11
C ALA A 241 -21.24 20.26 -10.25
N TYR A 242 -22.08 19.52 -9.52
CA TYR A 242 -21.63 18.34 -8.80
C TYR A 242 -21.33 17.21 -9.80
N PRO A 243 -20.08 16.71 -9.89
CA PRO A 243 -19.72 15.74 -10.91
C PRO A 243 -20.55 14.45 -10.77
N PRO A 244 -21.08 13.89 -11.87
CA PRO A 244 -21.97 12.72 -11.81
C PRO A 244 -21.36 11.53 -11.06
N ARG A 245 -20.06 11.28 -11.23
CA ARG A 245 -19.36 10.17 -10.54
C ARG A 245 -19.24 10.36 -9.03
N ALA A 246 -19.28 11.58 -8.53
CA ALA A 246 -19.34 11.82 -7.09
C ALA A 246 -20.73 11.55 -6.51
N ARG A 247 -21.80 11.58 -7.35
CA ARG A 247 -23.18 11.26 -6.93
C ARG A 247 -23.41 9.76 -6.86
N ILE A 248 -22.73 9.01 -7.72
CA ILE A 248 -22.77 7.55 -7.71
C ILE A 248 -21.94 7.10 -6.52
N ALA A 249 -22.56 7.03 -5.34
CA ALA A 249 -22.11 6.05 -4.37
C ALA A 249 -22.17 4.71 -5.08
N ALA A 250 -21.05 3.98 -5.13
CA ALA A 250 -21.04 2.62 -5.66
C ALA A 250 -22.24 1.91 -5.03
N PRO A 251 -23.27 1.54 -5.81
CA PRO A 251 -24.49 0.97 -5.26
C PRO A 251 -24.06 -0.23 -4.44
N GLU A 252 -24.34 -0.18 -3.13
CA GLU A 252 -24.00 -1.26 -2.25
C GLU A 252 -24.87 -2.45 -2.68
N PRO A 253 -24.27 -3.60 -3.06
CA PRO A 253 -25.05 -4.79 -3.30
C PRO A 253 -25.90 -5.09 -2.05
N PRO A 254 -27.05 -5.76 -2.14
CA PRO A 254 -27.77 -6.18 -0.95
C PRO A 254 -26.89 -7.13 -0.09
N ALA A 255 -26.82 -6.88 1.22
CA ALA A 255 -25.88 -7.48 2.18
C ALA A 255 -26.04 -8.98 2.45
N ASN A 256 -26.97 -9.66 1.79
CA ASN A 256 -27.67 -10.74 2.46
C ASN A 256 -27.19 -12.16 2.15
N LYS A 257 -26.12 -12.41 1.36
CA LYS A 257 -25.83 -13.81 0.94
C LYS A 257 -24.37 -14.26 0.80
N SER A 258 -23.38 -13.39 0.81
CA SER A 258 -22.00 -13.83 0.58
C SER A 258 -21.29 -14.17 1.89
N GLN A 259 -20.66 -15.34 1.92
CA GLN A 259 -19.73 -15.72 2.97
C GLN A 259 -18.33 -15.21 2.63
N GLY A 260 -17.48 -15.00 3.64
CA GLY A 260 -16.08 -14.63 3.44
C GLY A 260 -15.67 -13.33 4.12
N VAL A 261 -14.40 -13.00 3.95
CA VAL A 261 -13.78 -11.78 4.47
C VAL A 261 -13.96 -10.67 3.44
N PHE A 262 -14.58 -9.58 3.86
CA PHE A 262 -14.83 -8.42 3.03
C PHE A 262 -13.61 -7.50 3.03
N TYR A 263 -13.30 -6.95 1.87
CA TYR A 263 -12.23 -5.97 1.70
C TYR A 263 -12.59 -4.99 0.59
N ARG A 264 -11.86 -3.86 0.55
CA ARG A 264 -11.89 -2.95 -0.58
C ARG A 264 -10.51 -2.91 -1.22
N PRO A 265 -10.39 -3.18 -2.53
CA PRO A 265 -9.12 -3.03 -3.21
C PRO A 265 -8.76 -1.54 -3.33
N ARG A 266 -7.47 -1.22 -3.29
CA ARG A 266 -6.98 0.13 -3.59
C ARG A 266 -7.17 0.43 -5.07
N GLN A 267 -7.86 1.53 -5.38
CA GLN A 267 -7.99 2.04 -6.74
C GLN A 267 -7.09 3.27 -6.93
N PRO A 268 -6.39 3.39 -8.07
CA PRO A 268 -5.58 4.57 -8.36
C PRO A 268 -6.48 5.74 -8.79
N TYR A 269 -6.19 6.93 -8.25
CA TYR A 269 -6.88 8.16 -8.58
C TYR A 269 -5.90 9.27 -8.92
N SER A 270 -6.24 10.07 -9.93
CA SER A 270 -5.45 11.25 -10.31
C SER A 270 -5.83 12.46 -9.47
N VAL A 271 -4.82 13.05 -8.83
CA VAL A 271 -4.90 14.26 -8.03
C VAL A 271 -4.14 15.36 -8.75
N TYR A 272 -4.84 16.42 -9.11
CA TYR A 272 -4.28 17.58 -9.78
C TYR A 272 -3.93 18.63 -8.72
N VAL A 273 -2.68 19.07 -8.73
CA VAL A 273 -2.18 20.15 -7.89
C VAL A 273 -2.03 21.37 -8.78
N LEU A 274 -2.69 22.46 -8.39
CA LEU A 274 -2.58 23.75 -9.02
C LEU A 274 -1.91 24.73 -8.06
N ALA A 275 -1.11 25.62 -8.60
CA ALA A 275 -0.52 26.72 -7.86
C ALA A 275 -0.93 28.06 -8.47
N ASN A 276 -1.00 29.07 -7.61
CA ASN A 276 -1.15 30.46 -7.99
C ASN A 276 -0.34 31.32 -7.00
N PRO A 277 0.74 32.01 -7.45
CA PRO A 277 1.56 32.84 -6.57
C PRO A 277 0.81 34.04 -6.01
N ASP A 278 -0.25 34.49 -6.69
CA ASP A 278 -1.15 35.54 -6.22
C ASP A 278 -2.60 35.03 -6.21
N PRO A 279 -2.96 34.25 -5.17
CA PRO A 279 -4.26 33.59 -5.11
C PRO A 279 -5.43 34.56 -4.97
N TYR A 280 -5.21 35.81 -4.56
CA TYR A 280 -6.26 36.81 -4.37
C TYR A 280 -6.31 37.90 -5.44
N GLY A 281 -5.21 38.13 -6.17
CA GLY A 281 -5.18 39.09 -7.27
C GLY A 281 -5.43 38.48 -8.64
N LEU A 282 -4.62 38.90 -9.61
CA LEU A 282 -4.82 38.60 -11.04
C LEU A 282 -4.10 37.32 -11.50
N GLY A 283 -3.38 36.67 -10.60
CA GLY A 283 -2.69 35.41 -10.88
C GLY A 283 -3.65 34.34 -11.40
N GLN A 284 -3.17 33.53 -12.33
CA GLN A 284 -3.93 32.41 -12.90
C GLN A 284 -3.53 31.11 -12.21
N TRP A 285 -4.53 30.31 -11.86
CA TRP A 285 -4.32 28.94 -11.38
C TRP A 285 -3.78 28.07 -12.51
N ALA A 286 -2.57 27.56 -12.35
CA ALA A 286 -1.92 26.68 -13.31
C ALA A 286 -1.63 25.31 -12.70
N PRO A 287 -1.79 24.21 -13.45
CA PRO A 287 -1.40 22.88 -12.98
C PRO A 287 0.12 22.79 -12.83
N VAL A 288 0.59 22.44 -11.64
CA VAL A 288 2.02 22.25 -11.34
C VAL A 288 2.41 20.78 -11.22
N ALA A 289 1.47 19.93 -10.80
CA ALA A 289 1.71 18.50 -10.71
C ALA A 289 0.42 17.69 -10.88
N VAL A 290 0.58 16.48 -11.39
CA VAL A 290 -0.45 15.43 -11.34
C VAL A 290 0.14 14.26 -10.59
N ARG A 291 -0.51 13.86 -9.49
CA ARG A 291 -0.08 12.72 -8.66
C ARG A 291 -1.12 11.61 -8.75
N THR A 292 -0.68 10.37 -8.70
CA THR A 292 -1.59 9.22 -8.60
C THR A 292 -1.57 8.69 -7.18
N VAL A 293 -2.71 8.75 -6.50
CA VAL A 293 -2.88 8.26 -5.12
C VAL A 293 -3.79 7.05 -5.14
N ALA A 294 -3.37 5.96 -4.50
CA ALA A 294 -4.16 4.73 -4.41
C ALA A 294 -5.03 4.76 -3.14
N MET A 295 -6.35 4.65 -3.27
CA MET A 295 -7.31 4.76 -2.16
C MET A 295 -8.40 3.68 -2.25
N GLU A 296 -8.94 3.25 -1.11
CA GLU A 296 -10.00 2.24 -1.02
C GLU A 296 -11.41 2.85 -1.12
N ASN A 297 -11.53 4.17 -1.03
CA ASN A 297 -12.80 4.89 -1.11
C ASN A 297 -13.46 4.61 -2.45
N ARG A 298 -14.78 4.41 -2.46
CA ARG A 298 -15.59 4.12 -3.66
C ARG A 298 -15.22 2.84 -4.43
N ALA A 299 -14.16 2.12 -4.05
CA ALA A 299 -13.90 0.79 -4.55
C ALA A 299 -15.06 -0.15 -4.17
N PRO A 300 -15.42 -1.11 -5.03
CA PRO A 300 -16.42 -2.10 -4.68
C PRO A 300 -15.96 -2.91 -3.47
N VAL A 301 -16.89 -3.24 -2.57
CA VAL A 301 -16.61 -4.19 -1.50
C VAL A 301 -16.62 -5.58 -2.11
N LEU A 302 -15.49 -6.28 -1.99
CA LEU A 302 -15.30 -7.63 -2.46
C LEU A 302 -15.24 -8.58 -1.27
N SER A 303 -15.67 -9.83 -1.45
CA SER A 303 -15.49 -10.90 -0.47
C SER A 303 -14.48 -11.93 -0.97
N VAL A 304 -13.54 -12.32 -0.11
CA VAL A 304 -12.70 -13.50 -0.32
C VAL A 304 -13.17 -14.63 0.60
N GLY A 305 -13.53 -15.75 0.01
CA GLY A 305 -13.90 -16.96 0.76
C GLY A 305 -12.66 -17.56 1.42
N VAL A 306 -12.74 -17.84 2.72
CA VAL A 306 -11.80 -18.74 3.39
C VAL A 306 -12.47 -20.10 3.43
N ASP A 307 -12.52 -20.75 2.27
CA ASP A 307 -13.20 -22.02 2.12
C ASP A 307 -12.49 -23.09 2.95
N ARG A 308 -13.30 -23.89 3.62
CA ARG A 308 -12.84 -25.10 4.30
C ARG A 308 -12.70 -26.19 3.26
N ALA A 309 -11.61 -26.93 3.29
CA ALA A 309 -11.56 -28.18 2.54
C ALA A 309 -12.24 -29.26 3.38
N THR A 310 -13.27 -29.89 2.82
CA THR A 310 -13.79 -31.16 3.33
C THR A 310 -12.78 -32.25 3.00
N PHE A 311 -12.35 -33.05 3.97
CA PHE A 311 -11.43 -34.18 3.77
C PHE A 311 -9.99 -33.85 3.34
N ALA A 312 -9.59 -32.57 3.32
CA ALA A 312 -8.20 -32.19 3.07
C ALA A 312 -7.72 -31.13 4.07
N ALA A 313 -6.43 -31.17 4.42
CA ALA A 313 -5.82 -30.08 5.15
C ALA A 313 -5.71 -28.87 4.21
N ARG A 314 -6.27 -27.73 4.59
CA ARG A 314 -6.11 -26.47 3.86
C ARG A 314 -5.62 -25.38 4.80
N GLN A 315 -4.61 -24.68 4.35
CA GLN A 315 -4.07 -23.51 5.03
C GLN A 315 -4.27 -22.31 4.12
N THR A 316 -4.93 -21.27 4.63
CA THR A 316 -5.16 -20.02 3.91
C THR A 316 -4.67 -18.87 4.76
N ALA A 317 -3.88 -17.97 4.18
CA ALA A 317 -3.43 -16.74 4.80
C ALA A 317 -3.81 -15.55 3.91
N LEU A 318 -4.54 -14.60 4.47
CA LEU A 318 -4.93 -13.34 3.86
C LEU A 318 -4.12 -12.23 4.52
N VAL A 319 -3.30 -11.52 3.74
CA VAL A 319 -2.46 -10.43 4.23
C VAL A 319 -3.06 -9.10 3.81
N PHE A 320 -3.16 -8.19 4.77
CA PHE A 320 -3.73 -6.88 4.59
C PHE A 320 -2.71 -5.80 4.96
N ASP A 321 -2.59 -4.80 4.09
CA ASP A 321 -1.86 -3.57 4.35
C ASP A 321 -2.86 -2.48 4.73
N ASN A 322 -2.92 -2.15 6.02
CA ASN A 322 -3.87 -1.17 6.58
C ASN A 322 -5.34 -1.45 6.19
N GLY A 323 -5.75 -2.73 6.24
CA GLY A 323 -7.11 -3.17 5.92
C GLY A 323 -7.41 -3.38 4.43
N ALA A 324 -6.49 -3.06 3.52
CA ALA A 324 -6.58 -3.44 2.11
C ALA A 324 -5.89 -4.78 1.87
N LEU A 325 -6.59 -5.74 1.26
CA LEU A 325 -6.01 -7.05 0.94
C LEU A 325 -4.88 -6.88 -0.10
N THR A 326 -3.67 -7.32 0.25
CA THR A 326 -2.52 -7.29 -0.67
C THR A 326 -2.24 -8.67 -1.24
N ASP A 327 -2.32 -9.69 -0.39
CA ASP A 327 -1.87 -11.03 -0.74
C ASP A 327 -2.81 -12.11 -0.19
N VAL A 328 -2.90 -13.20 -0.96
CA VAL A 328 -3.62 -14.42 -0.60
C VAL A 328 -2.69 -15.59 -0.82
N CYS A 329 -2.34 -16.27 0.27
CA CYS A 329 -1.52 -17.47 0.26
C CYS A 329 -2.40 -18.66 0.61
N MET A 330 -2.32 -19.72 -0.20
CA MET A 330 -3.10 -20.94 0.01
C MET A 330 -2.21 -22.15 -0.20
N ALA A 331 -2.15 -23.03 0.80
CA ALA A 331 -1.56 -24.35 0.65
C ALA A 331 -2.65 -25.40 0.85
N LYS A 332 -2.70 -26.33 -0.10
CA LYS A 332 -3.56 -27.51 -0.06
C LYS A 332 -2.67 -28.70 0.27
N GLY A 333 -2.99 -29.43 1.35
CA GLY A 333 -2.37 -30.71 1.64
C GLY A 333 -2.72 -31.71 0.54
N SER A 334 -1.79 -32.62 0.23
CA SER A 334 -1.99 -33.66 -0.77
C SER A 334 -3.23 -34.49 -0.44
N GLU A 335 -4.26 -34.45 -1.28
CA GLU A 335 -5.47 -35.29 -1.20
C GLU A 335 -5.20 -36.77 -1.57
N VAL A 336 -3.93 -37.20 -1.59
CA VAL A 336 -3.44 -38.31 -2.41
C VAL A 336 -3.63 -39.70 -1.78
N LEU A 337 -4.23 -39.87 -0.60
CA LEU A 337 -4.31 -41.20 0.03
C LEU A 337 -5.70 -41.72 0.39
N GLY A 338 -6.79 -41.10 -0.06
CA GLY A 338 -8.10 -41.71 0.13
C GLY A 338 -9.21 -41.08 -0.71
N ALA A 339 -9.64 -41.82 -1.73
CA ALA A 339 -10.86 -41.67 -2.54
C ALA A 339 -10.67 -41.10 -3.97
N ILE A 340 -10.53 -42.04 -4.92
CA ILE A 340 -11.33 -42.21 -6.15
C ILE A 340 -11.65 -40.92 -6.94
N GLU A 341 -11.22 -40.90 -8.20
CA GLU A 341 -11.61 -39.98 -9.27
C GLU A 341 -13.08 -39.53 -9.18
N ILE A 342 -13.31 -38.32 -8.67
CA ILE A 342 -14.57 -37.60 -8.87
C ILE A 342 -14.37 -36.74 -10.12
N PRO A 343 -15.12 -36.99 -11.22
CA PRO A 343 -15.03 -36.16 -12.40
C PRO A 343 -15.52 -34.74 -12.07
N ILE A 344 -14.64 -33.76 -12.25
CA ILE A 344 -14.95 -32.35 -12.10
C ILE A 344 -15.80 -31.92 -13.30
N GLU A 345 -17.12 -31.88 -13.14
CA GLU A 345 -17.98 -31.07 -13.98
C GLU A 345 -17.82 -29.60 -13.55
N LEU A 346 -17.00 -28.87 -14.30
CA LEU A 346 -16.84 -27.44 -14.15
C LEU A 346 -18.05 -26.75 -14.81
N VAL A 347 -19.09 -26.44 -14.02
CA VAL A 347 -20.17 -25.54 -14.45
C VAL A 347 -19.59 -24.13 -14.55
N SER A 348 -19.23 -23.72 -15.76
CA SER A 348 -18.88 -22.34 -16.11
C SER A 348 -20.15 -21.49 -16.16
N GLY A 349 -20.64 -21.12 -14.98
CA GLY A 349 -21.61 -20.06 -14.82
C GLY A 349 -20.99 -18.73 -15.25
N ILE A 350 -21.35 -18.25 -16.43
CA ILE A 350 -21.01 -16.93 -16.95
C ILE A 350 -21.57 -15.87 -16.01
N VAL A 351 -20.79 -15.49 -15.01
CA VAL A 351 -20.92 -14.22 -14.31
C VAL A 351 -19.81 -13.35 -14.89
N ARG A 352 -20.20 -12.28 -15.59
CA ARG A 352 -19.27 -11.24 -16.06
C ARG A 352 -18.61 -10.60 -14.83
N SER A 353 -17.50 -11.20 -14.41
CA SER A 353 -16.75 -10.90 -13.20
C SER A 353 -16.02 -9.54 -13.32
N PRO A 354 -15.84 -8.78 -12.22
CA PRO A 354 -15.07 -7.55 -12.16
C PRO A 354 -13.54 -7.78 -12.27
N ILE A 355 -13.10 -8.67 -13.15
CA ILE A 355 -11.68 -8.96 -13.43
C ILE A 355 -10.95 -7.73 -14.01
N THR A 356 -11.68 -6.77 -14.58
CA THR A 356 -11.07 -5.55 -15.14
C THR A 356 -10.40 -4.66 -14.10
N ALA A 357 -10.89 -4.61 -12.85
CA ALA A 357 -10.29 -3.79 -11.80
C ALA A 357 -8.93 -4.36 -11.33
N ILE A 358 -8.84 -5.68 -11.20
CA ILE A 358 -7.60 -6.38 -10.82
C ILE A 358 -6.62 -6.36 -11.99
N ARG A 359 -7.09 -6.60 -13.22
CA ARG A 359 -6.26 -6.46 -14.43
C ARG A 359 -5.75 -5.02 -14.61
N GLN A 360 -6.54 -4.01 -14.26
CA GLN A 360 -6.06 -2.63 -14.27
C GLN A 360 -4.96 -2.39 -13.24
N ALA A 361 -5.06 -2.94 -12.02
CA ALA A 361 -4.00 -2.81 -11.03
C ALA A 361 -2.70 -3.49 -11.47
N THR A 362 -2.77 -4.70 -12.04
CA THR A 362 -1.60 -5.40 -12.59
C THR A 362 -1.03 -4.67 -13.81
N ASN A 363 -1.88 -4.15 -14.70
CA ASN A 363 -1.44 -3.40 -15.87
C ASN A 363 -0.79 -2.06 -15.49
N VAL A 364 -1.25 -1.41 -14.41
CA VAL A 364 -0.62 -0.19 -13.89
C VAL A 364 0.74 -0.51 -13.27
N ALA A 365 0.87 -1.64 -12.56
CA ALA A 365 2.16 -2.07 -12.02
C ALA A 365 3.17 -2.42 -13.13
N SER A 366 2.75 -3.16 -14.16
CA SER A 366 3.61 -3.47 -15.31
C SER A 366 3.95 -2.23 -16.12
N ALA A 367 2.98 -1.33 -16.36
CA ALA A 367 3.23 -0.07 -17.06
C ALA A 367 4.19 0.86 -16.29
N ARG A 368 4.15 0.85 -14.95
CA ARG A 368 5.14 1.57 -14.13
C ARG A 368 6.53 0.97 -14.21
N ALA A 369 6.64 -0.36 -14.20
CA ALA A 369 7.92 -1.04 -14.38
C ALA A 369 8.51 -0.75 -15.78
N GLU A 370 7.66 -0.67 -16.80
CA GLU A 370 8.04 -0.30 -18.16
C GLU A 370 8.46 1.17 -18.26
N LEU A 371 7.73 2.09 -17.63
CA LEU A 371 8.10 3.51 -17.52
C LEU A 371 9.46 3.70 -16.85
N ALA A 372 9.71 3.01 -15.72
CA ALA A 372 11.02 3.06 -15.06
C ALA A 372 12.16 2.54 -15.97
N LYS A 373 11.88 1.52 -16.80
CA LYS A 373 12.84 1.01 -17.79
C LYS A 373 13.10 2.02 -18.91
N ILE A 374 12.08 2.78 -19.33
CA ILE A 374 12.24 3.86 -20.32
C ILE A 374 13.03 5.02 -19.73
N GLU A 375 12.72 5.45 -18.49
CA GLU A 375 13.45 6.53 -17.81
C GLU A 375 14.94 6.20 -17.67
N THR A 376 15.28 4.97 -17.24
CA THR A 376 16.68 4.52 -17.19
C THR A 376 17.35 4.48 -18.57
N THR A 377 16.60 4.25 -19.64
CA THR A 377 17.12 4.30 -21.01
C THR A 377 17.40 5.75 -21.44
N VAL A 378 16.51 6.68 -21.11
CA VAL A 378 16.70 8.11 -21.41
C VAL A 378 17.91 8.66 -20.67
N ILE A 379 18.09 8.32 -19.39
CA ILE A 379 19.26 8.73 -18.60
C ILE A 379 20.55 8.22 -19.27
N LYS A 380 20.60 6.94 -19.68
CA LYS A 380 21.77 6.39 -20.38
C LYS A 380 22.07 7.08 -21.72
N LEU A 381 21.03 7.47 -22.46
CA LEU A 381 21.20 8.20 -23.72
C LEU A 381 21.74 9.62 -23.48
N GLN A 382 21.27 10.29 -22.42
CA GLN A 382 21.80 11.59 -22.02
C GLN A 382 23.26 11.49 -21.57
N GLU A 383 23.62 10.48 -20.77
CA GLU A 383 25.00 10.22 -20.36
C GLU A 383 25.92 9.97 -21.57
N ALA A 384 25.46 9.17 -22.54
CA ALA A 384 26.21 8.92 -23.77
C ALA A 384 26.41 10.18 -24.61
N GLN A 385 25.40 11.07 -24.66
CA GLN A 385 25.52 12.34 -25.39
C GLN A 385 26.52 13.28 -24.70
N ILE A 386 26.47 13.40 -23.37
CA ILE A 386 27.42 14.20 -22.59
C ILE A 386 28.86 13.69 -22.80
N ALA A 387 29.05 12.36 -22.80
CA ALA A 387 30.36 11.76 -23.05
C ALA A 387 30.89 12.11 -24.46
N LEU A 388 30.05 12.06 -25.49
CA LEU A 388 30.43 12.39 -26.86
C LEU A 388 30.75 13.88 -27.06
N GLU A 389 30.03 14.76 -26.35
CA GLU A 389 30.34 16.20 -26.33
C GLU A 389 31.67 16.48 -25.62
N ALA A 390 31.98 15.77 -24.53
CA ALA A 390 33.28 15.87 -23.86
C ALA A 390 34.44 15.41 -24.75
N GLU A 391 34.29 14.31 -25.49
CA GLU A 391 35.30 13.84 -26.45
C GLU A 391 35.55 14.87 -27.57
N ARG A 392 34.48 15.49 -28.09
CA ARG A 392 34.61 16.57 -29.10
C ARG A 392 35.36 17.78 -28.55
N ALA A 393 35.03 18.23 -27.35
CA ALA A 393 35.70 19.37 -26.71
C ALA A 393 37.21 19.11 -26.50
N THR A 394 37.59 17.90 -26.09
CA THR A 394 39.01 17.54 -25.95
C THR A 394 39.76 17.51 -27.28
N THR A 395 39.10 17.02 -28.34
CA THR A 395 39.66 16.97 -29.70
C THR A 395 39.88 18.38 -30.25
N GLU A 396 38.92 19.29 -30.05
CA GLU A 396 39.04 20.70 -30.46
C GLU A 396 40.15 21.42 -29.69
N GLN A 397 40.28 21.18 -28.38
CA GLN A 397 41.39 21.73 -27.58
C GLN A 397 42.75 21.24 -28.07
N GLN A 398 42.90 19.95 -28.38
CA GLN A 398 44.15 19.41 -28.92
C GLN A 398 44.48 19.99 -30.30
N ALA A 399 43.48 20.16 -31.17
CA ALA A 399 43.68 20.78 -32.48
C ALA A 399 44.16 22.24 -32.35
N LEU A 400 43.58 23.01 -31.42
CA LEU A 400 44.03 24.37 -31.12
C LEU A 400 45.46 24.41 -30.57
N LEU A 401 45.80 23.50 -29.64
CA LEU A 401 47.13 23.42 -29.07
C LEU A 401 48.20 23.12 -30.14
N ASN A 402 47.89 22.20 -31.06
CA ASN A 402 48.76 21.88 -32.20
C ASN A 402 48.91 23.07 -33.14
N GLN A 403 47.84 23.81 -33.43
CA GLN A 403 47.90 25.01 -34.26
C GLN A 403 48.75 26.13 -33.64
N VAL A 404 48.65 26.34 -32.32
CA VAL A 404 49.51 27.30 -31.60
C VAL A 404 50.97 26.87 -31.63
N ARG A 405 51.22 25.56 -31.45
CA ARG A 405 52.58 25.01 -31.53
C ARG A 405 53.19 25.25 -32.90
N GLU A 406 52.47 24.97 -33.99
CA GLU A 406 52.95 25.19 -35.36
C GLU A 406 53.26 26.67 -35.65
N ARG A 407 52.47 27.62 -35.13
CA ARG A 407 52.76 29.06 -35.32
C ARG A 407 54.01 29.54 -34.58
N ASN A 408 54.43 28.87 -33.52
CA ASN A 408 55.58 29.30 -32.69
C ASN A 408 56.93 28.71 -33.13
N VAL A 409 56.98 27.85 -34.17
CA VAL A 409 58.24 27.22 -34.62
C VAL A 409 59.11 28.16 -35.47
N ASP A 410 58.55 29.24 -36.03
CA ASP A 410 59.29 30.18 -36.91
C ASP A 410 59.80 31.44 -36.21
N ALA A 411 59.62 31.58 -34.90
CA ALA A 411 60.16 32.70 -34.14
C ALA A 411 61.47 32.31 -33.43
N PRO A 412 62.64 32.86 -33.81
CA PRO A 412 63.89 32.63 -33.09
C PRO A 412 63.80 33.26 -31.69
N LEU A 413 63.49 32.45 -30.68
CA LEU A 413 63.42 32.87 -29.28
C LEU A 413 64.83 32.84 -28.65
N ALA A 414 65.40 34.03 -28.50
CA ALA A 414 66.46 34.27 -27.53
C ALA A 414 65.85 34.51 -26.15
N GLY A 415 66.17 33.66 -25.17
CA GLY A 415 65.95 33.93 -23.75
C GLY A 415 65.38 32.75 -22.94
N PRO A 416 66.06 32.30 -21.87
CA PRO A 416 65.55 31.24 -21.00
C PRO A 416 64.53 31.80 -20.01
N ILE A 417 63.31 31.24 -19.99
CA ILE A 417 62.35 31.47 -18.92
C ILE A 417 62.16 30.15 -18.19
N SER A 418 62.67 30.10 -16.97
CA SER A 418 62.47 29.04 -16.00
C SER A 418 61.16 29.30 -15.25
N ASP A 419 60.49 28.20 -14.87
CA ASP A 419 59.50 28.11 -13.79
C ASP A 419 58.02 28.31 -14.15
N LEU A 420 57.33 27.21 -14.48
CA LEU A 420 55.89 27.02 -14.19
C LEU A 420 55.60 25.53 -13.96
N SER A 421 55.21 25.19 -12.72
CA SER A 421 54.76 23.85 -12.30
C SER A 421 53.24 23.70 -12.52
N PRO A 422 52.72 22.53 -12.95
CA PRO A 422 51.29 22.34 -13.18
C PRO A 422 50.50 22.03 -11.89
N LEU A 423 49.31 22.64 -11.77
CA LEU A 423 48.33 22.41 -10.70
C LEU A 423 47.57 21.08 -10.96
N GLN A 424 47.56 20.17 -9.98
CA GLN A 424 46.72 18.97 -9.98
C GLN A 424 45.40 19.23 -9.23
N ILE A 425 44.28 18.80 -9.80
CA ILE A 425 42.96 18.77 -9.14
C ILE A 425 42.52 17.30 -9.06
N ASP A 426 42.19 16.87 -7.84
CA ASP A 426 41.78 15.51 -7.49
C ASP A 426 40.24 15.39 -7.51
N THR A 427 39.71 14.40 -8.21
CA THR A 427 38.27 14.19 -8.45
C THR A 427 37.78 12.84 -7.93
N SER A 428 38.37 12.32 -6.85
CA SER A 428 38.13 10.94 -6.40
C SER A 428 36.96 10.74 -5.42
N ASP A 429 36.21 11.78 -5.05
CA ASP A 429 35.04 11.67 -4.17
C ASP A 429 33.75 11.98 -4.91
N LEU A 430 33.03 10.97 -5.42
CA LEU A 430 31.57 10.98 -5.57
C LEU A 430 31.06 9.59 -6.01
N VAL A 431 29.94 9.18 -5.40
CA VAL A 431 29.06 8.03 -5.67
C VAL A 431 29.32 6.76 -4.84
N ALA A 432 28.55 6.63 -3.75
CA ALA A 432 28.22 5.36 -3.11
C ALA A 432 26.79 4.91 -3.51
N PRO A 433 26.54 3.62 -3.80
CA PRO A 433 25.20 3.14 -4.16
C PRO A 433 24.37 2.76 -2.92
N THR A 434 23.15 3.29 -2.84
CA THR A 434 22.11 2.88 -1.88
C THR A 434 21.35 1.66 -2.40
N THR A 435 21.42 0.53 -1.70
CA THR A 435 20.60 -0.67 -1.98
C THR A 435 19.30 -0.64 -1.17
N GLY A 436 18.19 -0.35 -1.83
CA GLY A 436 16.84 -0.47 -1.27
C GLY A 436 16.30 -1.90 -1.43
N LEU A 437 16.11 -2.61 -0.32
CA LEU A 437 15.38 -3.88 -0.24
C LEU A 437 13.89 -3.66 -0.55
N GLN A 438 13.34 -4.37 -1.53
CA GLN A 438 11.95 -4.22 -1.97
C GLN A 438 10.98 -4.96 -1.04
N LYS A 439 9.84 -4.33 -0.74
CA LYS A 439 8.75 -4.82 0.15
C LYS A 439 8.19 -6.20 -0.26
N GLY A 440 8.41 -6.65 -1.50
CA GLY A 440 7.91 -7.93 -2.03
C GLY A 440 8.58 -9.18 -1.45
N ASP A 441 9.89 -9.14 -1.19
CA ASP A 441 10.65 -10.34 -0.80
C ASP A 441 10.24 -10.83 0.61
N ARG A 442 9.98 -9.90 1.53
CA ARG A 442 9.51 -10.22 2.89
C ARG A 442 8.16 -10.96 2.93
N LEU A 443 7.31 -10.81 1.92
CA LEU A 443 5.97 -11.39 1.91
C LEU A 443 5.98 -12.85 1.46
N GLN A 444 6.82 -13.19 0.48
CA GLN A 444 7.04 -14.58 0.08
C GLN A 444 7.66 -15.38 1.21
N ASP A 445 8.63 -14.79 1.92
CA ASP A 445 9.23 -15.38 3.12
C ASP A 445 8.21 -15.57 4.25
N LEU A 446 7.24 -14.66 4.39
CA LEU A 446 6.15 -14.79 5.35
C LEU A 446 5.23 -15.96 5.01
N CYS A 447 4.87 -16.14 3.73
CA CYS A 447 4.08 -17.30 3.33
C CYS A 447 4.89 -18.59 3.45
N ALA A 448 6.15 -18.61 3.02
CA ALA A 448 7.03 -19.76 3.16
C ALA A 448 7.26 -20.14 4.63
N SER A 449 7.47 -19.17 5.54
CA SER A 449 7.66 -19.43 6.97
C SER A 449 6.38 -19.89 7.68
N LEU A 450 5.21 -19.36 7.28
CA LEU A 450 3.92 -19.86 7.75
C LEU A 450 3.72 -21.34 7.40
N PHE A 451 4.17 -21.77 6.22
CA PHE A 451 4.08 -23.17 5.80
C PHE A 451 5.21 -24.04 6.39
N ALA A 452 6.44 -23.52 6.49
CA ALA A 452 7.59 -24.24 7.02
C ALA A 452 7.50 -24.50 8.52
N ALA A 453 6.91 -23.58 9.30
CA ALA A 453 6.64 -23.80 10.72
C ALA A 453 5.50 -24.81 10.97
N SER A 454 4.78 -25.21 9.92
CA SER A 454 3.82 -26.31 9.99
C SER A 454 4.53 -27.61 9.63
N ASP A 455 5.34 -28.13 10.55
CA ASP A 455 5.85 -29.49 10.46
C ASP A 455 4.67 -30.44 10.24
N PHE A 456 4.51 -30.90 9.01
CA PHE A 456 3.82 -32.14 8.68
C PHE A 456 4.75 -33.28 9.11
N ALA A 457 5.07 -33.35 10.40
CA ALA A 457 5.55 -34.58 10.97
C ALA A 457 4.41 -35.57 10.78
N ALA A 458 4.54 -36.46 9.79
CA ALA A 458 3.68 -37.62 9.63
C ALA A 458 3.51 -38.21 11.02
N ALA A 459 2.26 -38.31 11.50
CA ALA A 459 1.99 -38.91 12.80
C ALA A 459 2.78 -40.22 12.86
N PRO A 460 3.62 -40.44 13.90
CA PRO A 460 4.38 -41.67 13.99
C PRO A 460 3.35 -42.80 13.90
N ALA A 461 3.55 -43.71 12.93
CA ALA A 461 2.69 -44.86 12.77
C ALA A 461 2.74 -45.64 14.09
N GLU A 462 1.68 -45.53 14.91
CA GLU A 462 1.50 -46.38 16.06
C GLU A 462 1.39 -47.81 15.53
N SER A 463 2.47 -48.58 15.70
CA SER A 463 2.47 -50.02 15.47
C SER A 463 1.52 -50.65 16.48
N GLN A 464 0.35 -51.08 16.02
CA GLN A 464 -0.49 -52.04 16.75
C GLN A 464 0.14 -53.42 16.74
#